data_AF-A0A1I4MWB1-F1
#
_entry.id   AF-A0A1I4MWB1-F1
#
_cell.length_a   1.000
_cell.length_b   1.000
_cell.length_c   1.000
_cell.angle_alpha   90.00
_cell.angle_beta   90.00
_cell.angle_gamma   90.00
#
_symmetry.space_group_name_H-M   'P 1'
#
loop_
_entity.id
_entity.type
_entity.pdbx_description
1 polymer ?
#
loop_
_entity_poly.entity_id
_entity_poly.type
_entity_poly.pdbx_seq_one_letter_code
_entity_poly.pdbx_strand_id
1 'polypeptide(L)'
;MTMVELRKRWDTAEGRALAAAVSAWLYGRARRPRNLDSIDGRHDLRGLAMHHLQSQRPATIYGTVENARWKDLDLRGASLDHMRWSSVEVGGCLFDGASLDGLRVWESSIEHTSFTRAKLEGALIGAGEKYPRNQWRHVSFQRAKMRDAIIHNADLDDVDFSNADLKGASFRHSRLEGIRFAGPLRDVLFENRDFVTVTSVGHPMRSVDFSDSEFYDVEFRGSHFDSVTFPTSQEHLLIPRFPSAARWVLHRLEGDDSEWSRMLTAMLSGGLVRLSAEDSTGFFIRDDFVRWEGEGFADFVFDLLRSASLAIAGEAP
;
A
#
# COMPACT_ATOMS: atom_id res chain seq x y z
N MET A 1 -28.03 -2.47 17.05
CA MET A 1 -27.65 -1.09 17.42
C MET A 1 -27.00 -0.41 16.24
N THR A 2 -27.35 0.85 15.98
CA THR A 2 -26.69 1.69 14.98
C THR A 2 -25.31 2.15 15.47
N MET A 3 -24.43 2.60 14.56
CA MET A 3 -23.13 3.16 14.97
C MET A 3 -23.26 4.40 15.88
N VAL A 4 -24.35 5.16 15.75
CA VAL A 4 -24.64 6.30 16.63
C VAL A 4 -24.93 5.83 18.05
N GLU A 5 -25.73 4.77 18.21
CA GLU A 5 -26.02 4.18 19.53
C GLU A 5 -24.78 3.55 20.15
N LEU A 6 -23.97 2.85 19.36
CA LEU A 6 -22.72 2.24 19.82
C LEU A 6 -21.70 3.29 20.29
N ARG A 7 -21.69 4.49 19.71
CA ARG A 7 -20.85 5.60 20.19
C ARG A 7 -21.38 6.20 21.49
N LYS A 8 -22.70 6.47 21.56
CA LYS A 8 -23.35 7.09 22.73
C LYS A 8 -23.16 6.30 24.03
N ARG A 9 -22.97 4.98 23.98
CA ARG A 9 -22.72 4.17 25.19
C ARG A 9 -21.42 4.56 25.90
N TRP A 10 -20.45 5.10 25.18
CA TRP A 10 -19.18 5.56 25.73
C TRP A 10 -19.30 6.94 26.38
N ASP A 11 -20.42 7.67 26.16
CA ASP A 11 -20.68 8.99 26.71
C ASP A 11 -21.43 8.96 28.06
N THR A 12 -21.79 7.77 28.56
CA THR A 12 -22.31 7.66 29.94
C THR A 12 -21.17 7.76 30.95
N ALA A 13 -21.47 7.94 32.24
CA ALA A 13 -20.44 7.98 33.28
C ALA A 13 -19.68 6.65 33.36
N GLU A 14 -20.40 5.54 33.36
CA GLU A 14 -19.86 4.18 33.36
C GLU A 14 -19.10 3.89 32.06
N GLY A 15 -19.64 4.32 30.92
CA GLY A 15 -19.03 4.18 29.60
C GLY A 15 -17.69 4.89 29.51
N ARG A 16 -17.59 6.13 30.00
CA ARG A 16 -16.33 6.88 30.06
C ARG A 16 -15.30 6.21 30.96
N ALA A 17 -15.73 5.69 32.12
CA ALA A 17 -14.84 4.97 33.03
C ALA A 17 -14.29 3.68 32.38
N LEU A 18 -15.16 2.92 31.70
CA LEU A 18 -14.76 1.74 30.95
C LEU A 18 -13.85 2.10 29.77
N ALA A 19 -14.15 3.15 29.00
CA ALA A 19 -13.31 3.62 27.89
C ALA A 19 -11.90 3.99 28.35
N ALA A 20 -11.76 4.63 29.51
CA ALA A 20 -10.47 4.96 30.11
C ALA A 20 -9.68 3.69 30.49
N ALA A 21 -10.35 2.71 31.11
CA ALA A 21 -9.73 1.44 31.48
C ALA A 21 -9.33 0.60 30.25
N VAL A 22 -10.18 0.56 29.22
CA VAL A 22 -9.90 -0.05 27.92
C VAL A 22 -8.70 0.62 27.27
N SER A 23 -8.69 1.96 27.21
CA SER A 23 -7.59 2.70 26.60
C SER A 23 -6.27 2.40 27.31
N ALA A 24 -6.25 2.41 28.64
CA ALA A 24 -5.06 2.05 29.41
C ALA A 24 -4.59 0.61 29.11
N TRP A 25 -5.52 -0.33 28.94
CA TRP A 25 -5.20 -1.69 28.52
C TRP A 25 -4.63 -1.75 27.11
N LEU A 26 -5.25 -1.09 26.13
CA LEU A 26 -4.78 -1.08 24.74
C LEU A 26 -3.40 -0.44 24.61
N TYR A 27 -3.10 0.60 25.41
CA TYR A 27 -1.76 1.21 25.49
C TYR A 27 -0.72 0.37 26.25
N GLY A 28 -1.05 -0.85 26.69
CA GLY A 28 -0.15 -1.73 27.45
C GLY A 28 0.11 -1.27 28.88
N ARG A 29 -0.67 -0.31 29.40
CA ARG A 29 -0.49 0.32 30.73
C ARG A 29 -1.33 -0.33 31.82
N ALA A 30 -2.28 -1.18 31.45
CA ALA A 30 -3.18 -1.86 32.37
C ALA A 30 -3.56 -3.25 31.87
N ARG A 31 -4.18 -4.05 32.75
CA ARG A 31 -4.81 -5.31 32.36
C ARG A 31 -6.19 -5.04 31.75
N ARG A 32 -6.67 -5.98 30.92
CA ARG A 32 -8.02 -5.97 30.36
C ARG A 32 -9.08 -5.76 31.45
N PRO A 33 -10.02 -4.81 31.29
CA PRO A 33 -11.18 -4.67 32.15
C PRO A 33 -12.00 -5.98 32.25
N ARG A 34 -12.49 -6.31 33.44
CA ARG A 34 -13.27 -7.54 33.67
C ARG A 34 -14.71 -7.46 33.16
N ASN A 35 -15.24 -6.25 33.04
CA ASN A 35 -16.61 -5.93 32.63
C ASN A 35 -16.71 -5.59 31.13
N LEU A 36 -15.82 -6.15 30.30
CA LEU A 36 -15.91 -6.04 28.85
C LEU A 36 -16.77 -7.16 28.30
N ASP A 37 -17.85 -6.78 27.64
CA ASP A 37 -18.70 -7.71 26.92
C ASP A 37 -17.95 -8.33 25.74
N SER A 38 -18.38 -9.51 25.34
CA SER A 38 -17.91 -10.17 24.13
C SER A 38 -19.08 -10.53 23.22
N ILE A 39 -18.88 -10.38 21.92
CA ILE A 39 -19.84 -10.70 20.87
C ILE A 39 -19.11 -11.55 19.83
N ASP A 40 -19.67 -12.71 19.52
CA ASP A 40 -19.09 -13.67 18.56
C ASP A 40 -17.61 -14.00 18.88
N GLY A 41 -17.32 -14.18 20.17
CA GLY A 41 -15.97 -14.48 20.67
C GLY A 41 -15.03 -13.28 20.78
N ARG A 42 -15.44 -12.07 20.37
CA ARG A 42 -14.60 -10.86 20.35
C ARG A 42 -15.00 -9.85 21.42
N HIS A 43 -14.04 -9.20 22.06
CA HIS A 43 -14.29 -8.10 23.00
C HIS A 43 -14.92 -6.90 22.29
N ASP A 44 -16.10 -6.48 22.75
CA ASP A 44 -16.88 -5.43 22.10
C ASP A 44 -16.33 -4.04 22.43
N LEU A 45 -15.52 -3.51 21.52
CA LEU A 45 -14.96 -2.16 21.55
C LEU A 45 -15.56 -1.26 20.45
N ARG A 46 -16.70 -1.65 19.88
CA ARG A 46 -17.31 -0.94 18.74
C ARG A 46 -17.66 0.49 19.12
N GLY A 47 -17.39 1.41 18.19
CA GLY A 47 -17.63 2.84 18.37
C GLY A 47 -16.78 3.51 19.45
N LEU A 48 -15.78 2.84 20.03
CA LEU A 48 -14.87 3.43 21.01
C LEU A 48 -14.15 4.63 20.40
N ALA A 49 -14.12 5.76 21.10
CA ALA A 49 -13.34 6.92 20.71
C ALA A 49 -12.11 7.05 21.61
N MET A 50 -10.92 6.88 21.03
CA MET A 50 -9.64 7.09 21.71
C MET A 50 -9.12 8.52 21.50
N HIS A 51 -10.01 9.52 21.60
CA HIS A 51 -9.59 10.91 21.69
C HIS A 51 -9.49 11.25 23.16
N HIS A 52 -8.29 11.28 23.76
CA HIS A 52 -7.91 12.06 24.97
C HIS A 52 -6.57 11.61 25.58
N LEU A 53 -5.50 11.71 24.80
CA LEU A 53 -4.18 12.03 25.38
C LEU A 53 -3.58 13.29 24.75
N GLN A 54 -4.40 14.19 24.20
CA GLN A 54 -4.00 15.58 24.01
C GLN A 54 -4.02 16.28 25.37
N SER A 55 -2.99 16.05 26.18
CA SER A 55 -2.69 16.98 27.26
C SER A 55 -2.11 18.26 26.63
N GLN A 56 -2.32 19.41 27.29
CA GLN A 56 -1.84 20.74 26.88
C GLN A 56 -0.30 20.89 26.90
N ARG A 57 0.46 19.80 26.73
CA ARG A 57 1.92 19.81 26.73
C ARG A 57 2.45 19.42 25.33
N PRO A 58 3.10 20.34 24.61
CA PRO A 58 3.51 20.15 23.21
C PRO A 58 4.65 19.13 22.95
N ALA A 59 5.06 18.30 23.93
CA ALA A 59 6.35 17.60 23.87
C ALA A 59 6.33 16.10 24.20
N THR A 60 5.17 15.50 24.50
CA THR A 60 5.09 14.04 24.67
C THR A 60 4.44 13.44 23.43
N ILE A 61 5.12 12.49 22.80
CA ILE A 61 4.61 11.67 21.69
C ILE A 61 3.48 10.79 22.25
N TYR A 62 2.30 11.35 22.46
CA TYR A 62 1.12 10.61 22.88
C TYR A 62 0.60 9.76 21.70
N GLY A 63 -0.02 8.61 22.00
CA GLY A 63 -0.59 7.71 21.01
C GLY A 63 0.27 6.49 20.66
N THR A 64 1.48 6.37 21.21
CA THR A 64 2.30 5.17 21.01
C THR A 64 1.85 4.02 21.92
N VAL A 65 1.52 2.91 21.27
CA VAL A 65 1.32 1.58 21.86
C VAL A 65 2.60 0.80 21.61
N GLU A 66 3.20 0.30 22.68
CA GLU A 66 4.44 -0.47 22.63
C GLU A 66 4.23 -1.84 23.28
N ASN A 67 4.73 -2.91 22.67
CA ASN A 67 4.76 -4.26 23.26
C ASN A 67 3.37 -4.77 23.68
N ALA A 68 2.33 -4.41 22.94
CA ALA A 68 0.96 -4.81 23.24
C ALA A 68 0.53 -6.02 22.41
N ARG A 69 -0.37 -6.83 22.97
CA ARG A 69 -1.00 -7.96 22.28
C ARG A 69 -2.51 -7.74 22.26
N TRP A 70 -3.07 -7.62 21.07
CA TRP A 70 -4.49 -7.46 20.82
C TRP A 70 -5.01 -8.70 20.11
N LYS A 71 -5.93 -9.41 20.77
CA LYS A 71 -6.56 -10.60 20.23
C LYS A 71 -8.06 -10.50 20.36
N ASP A 72 -8.76 -10.87 19.29
CA ASP A 72 -10.21 -10.98 19.27
C ASP A 72 -10.89 -9.68 19.71
N LEU A 73 -10.43 -8.53 19.19
CA LEU A 73 -11.05 -7.23 19.45
C LEU A 73 -12.02 -6.87 18.34
N ASP A 74 -13.18 -6.34 18.71
CA ASP A 74 -14.14 -5.75 17.78
C ASP A 74 -14.13 -4.23 17.92
N LEU A 75 -13.34 -3.57 17.09
CA LEU A 75 -13.12 -2.13 17.03
C LEU A 75 -13.89 -1.47 15.88
N ARG A 76 -14.97 -2.11 15.38
CA ARG A 76 -15.73 -1.58 14.26
C ARG A 76 -16.26 -0.18 14.56
N GLY A 77 -16.00 0.74 13.63
CA GLY A 77 -16.38 2.15 13.73
C GLY A 77 -15.75 2.94 14.88
N ALA A 78 -14.70 2.40 15.51
CA ALA A 78 -13.89 3.10 16.52
C ALA A 78 -13.14 4.30 15.91
N SER A 79 -12.69 5.21 16.76
CA SER A 79 -11.90 6.38 16.39
C SER A 79 -10.53 6.30 17.04
N LEU A 80 -9.51 6.05 16.23
CA LEU A 80 -8.15 5.62 16.58
C LEU A 80 -7.10 6.41 15.77
N ASP A 81 -7.46 7.62 15.31
CA ASP A 81 -6.61 8.45 14.46
C ASP A 81 -5.26 8.75 15.13
N HIS A 82 -4.20 8.79 14.32
CA HIS A 82 -2.83 9.12 14.71
C HIS A 82 -2.19 8.20 15.76
N MET A 83 -2.77 7.02 16.00
CA MET A 83 -2.11 6.01 16.82
C MET A 83 -0.78 5.61 16.20
N ARG A 84 0.15 5.22 17.07
CA ARG A 84 1.45 4.70 16.69
C ARG A 84 1.63 3.33 17.32
N TRP A 85 1.93 2.31 16.53
CA TRP A 85 2.13 0.94 17.01
C TRP A 85 3.59 0.56 16.80
N SER A 86 4.24 0.17 17.89
CA SER A 86 5.60 -0.38 17.90
C SER A 86 5.55 -1.74 18.56
N SER A 87 6.07 -2.77 17.90
CA SER A 87 6.15 -4.10 18.52
C SER A 87 4.79 -4.60 19.02
N VAL A 88 3.73 -4.33 18.25
CA VAL A 88 2.35 -4.73 18.58
C VAL A 88 2.00 -5.99 17.80
N GLU A 89 1.38 -6.94 18.49
CA GLU A 89 0.80 -8.14 17.87
C GLU A 89 -0.72 -8.01 17.82
N VAL A 90 -1.28 -7.99 16.61
CA VAL A 90 -2.73 -7.90 16.37
C VAL A 90 -3.19 -9.18 15.68
N GLY A 91 -4.02 -9.97 16.35
CA GLY A 91 -4.52 -11.23 15.82
C GLY A 91 -6.03 -11.29 15.87
N GLY A 92 -6.69 -11.61 14.76
CA GLY A 92 -8.13 -11.81 14.75
C GLY A 92 -8.87 -10.56 15.24
N CYS A 93 -8.58 -9.36 14.74
CA CYS A 93 -9.29 -8.14 15.15
C CYS A 93 -10.16 -7.57 14.02
N LEU A 94 -11.19 -6.80 14.35
CA LEU A 94 -12.07 -6.10 13.39
C LEU A 94 -11.98 -4.59 13.56
N PHE A 95 -11.41 -3.90 12.58
CA PHE A 95 -11.35 -2.44 12.48
C PHE A 95 -12.31 -1.89 11.42
N ASP A 96 -13.33 -2.67 11.01
CA ASP A 96 -14.17 -2.27 9.89
C ASP A 96 -14.87 -0.94 10.13
N GLY A 97 -14.74 -0.02 9.18
CA GLY A 97 -15.27 1.34 9.28
C GLY A 97 -14.65 2.22 10.37
N ALA A 98 -13.58 1.77 11.04
CA ALA A 98 -12.86 2.57 12.02
C ALA A 98 -12.10 3.73 11.36
N SER A 99 -11.84 4.79 12.14
CA SER A 99 -10.96 5.90 11.75
C SER A 99 -9.58 5.65 12.33
N LEU A 100 -8.56 5.56 11.48
CA LEU A 100 -7.16 5.30 11.77
C LEU A 100 -6.29 6.25 10.91
N ASP A 101 -6.77 7.47 10.63
CA ASP A 101 -6.08 8.40 9.74
C ASP A 101 -4.71 8.77 10.34
N GLY A 102 -3.66 8.76 9.51
CA GLY A 102 -2.28 8.97 9.93
C GLY A 102 -1.74 7.92 10.92
N LEU A 103 -2.33 6.71 10.98
CA LEU A 103 -1.80 5.56 11.71
C LEU A 103 -0.33 5.33 11.32
N ARG A 104 0.52 5.03 12.31
CA ARG A 104 1.91 4.64 12.08
C ARG A 104 2.20 3.29 12.69
N VAL A 105 2.78 2.37 11.94
CA VAL A 105 3.03 1.00 12.41
C VAL A 105 4.45 0.57 12.08
N TRP A 106 5.20 0.14 13.08
CA TRP A 106 6.53 -0.44 12.91
C TRP A 106 6.76 -1.63 13.84
N GLU A 107 7.66 -2.53 13.42
CA GLU A 107 8.05 -3.73 14.16
C GLU A 107 6.86 -4.61 14.62
N SER A 108 5.73 -4.55 13.93
CA SER A 108 4.47 -5.16 14.38
C SER A 108 4.07 -6.33 13.48
N SER A 109 3.29 -7.25 14.04
CA SER A 109 2.66 -8.36 13.30
C SER A 109 1.14 -8.24 13.37
N ILE A 110 0.50 -8.26 12.22
CA ILE A 110 -0.95 -8.17 12.06
C ILE A 110 -1.41 -9.40 11.27
N GLU A 111 -2.25 -10.23 11.89
CA GLU A 111 -2.70 -11.49 11.33
C GLU A 111 -4.23 -11.63 11.42
N HIS A 112 -4.85 -12.19 10.38
CA HIS A 112 -6.28 -12.52 10.36
C HIS A 112 -7.19 -11.36 10.77
N THR A 113 -6.87 -10.15 10.33
CA THR A 113 -7.48 -8.91 10.80
C THR A 113 -8.15 -8.18 9.64
N SER A 114 -9.28 -7.52 9.91
CA SER A 114 -10.02 -6.76 8.89
C SER A 114 -9.99 -5.26 9.17
N PHE A 115 -9.67 -4.49 8.14
CA PHE A 115 -9.75 -3.03 8.04
C PHE A 115 -10.77 -2.61 6.96
N THR A 116 -11.76 -3.46 6.71
CA THR A 116 -12.74 -3.24 5.63
C THR A 116 -13.45 -1.90 5.80
N ARG A 117 -13.41 -1.03 4.79
CA ARG A 117 -13.97 0.34 4.85
C ARG A 117 -13.37 1.26 5.94
N ALA A 118 -12.24 0.88 6.55
CA ALA A 118 -11.55 1.76 7.50
C ALA A 118 -10.99 2.99 6.80
N LYS A 119 -10.74 4.06 7.57
CA LYS A 119 -10.02 5.24 7.10
C LYS A 119 -8.58 5.20 7.59
N LEU A 120 -7.65 5.29 6.67
CA LEU A 120 -6.20 5.11 6.85
C LEU A 120 -5.47 6.14 5.95
N GLU A 121 -6.04 7.33 5.78
CA GLU A 121 -5.45 8.37 4.93
C GLU A 121 -4.11 8.82 5.51
N GLY A 122 -3.07 8.87 4.68
CA GLY A 122 -1.70 9.19 5.09
C GLY A 122 -1.09 8.21 6.10
N ALA A 123 -1.61 6.97 6.18
CA ALA A 123 -1.04 5.95 7.06
C ALA A 123 0.40 5.59 6.63
N LEU A 124 1.26 5.37 7.62
CA LEU A 124 2.63 4.90 7.44
C LEU A 124 2.74 3.48 8.00
N ILE A 125 2.63 2.48 7.12
CA ILE A 125 2.71 1.06 7.46
C ILE A 125 4.12 0.60 7.10
N GLY A 126 5.00 0.52 8.08
CA GLY A 126 6.40 0.42 7.76
C GLY A 126 7.28 1.20 8.70
N ALA A 127 8.52 0.76 8.81
CA ALA A 127 9.57 1.58 9.36
C ALA A 127 10.77 1.59 8.43
N GLY A 128 11.59 2.63 8.55
CA GLY A 128 12.84 2.73 7.81
C GLY A 128 13.80 1.58 8.12
N GLU A 129 14.89 1.52 7.35
CA GLU A 129 15.93 0.48 7.30
C GLU A 129 16.43 -0.09 8.63
N LYS A 130 16.31 0.65 9.73
CA LYS A 130 16.82 0.26 11.05
C LYS A 130 15.93 -0.75 11.78
N TYR A 131 14.73 -0.98 11.27
CA TYR A 131 13.69 -1.72 11.97
C TYR A 131 13.33 -3.01 11.22
N PRO A 132 13.01 -4.10 11.95
CA PRO A 132 12.41 -5.28 11.36
C PRO A 132 11.20 -4.94 10.47
N ARG A 133 11.03 -5.71 9.39
CA ARG A 133 9.87 -5.61 8.52
C ARG A 133 8.59 -5.85 9.32
N ASN A 134 7.58 -5.02 9.07
CA ASN A 134 6.25 -5.34 9.57
C ASN A 134 5.72 -6.57 8.84
N GLN A 135 4.96 -7.40 9.55
CA GLN A 135 4.33 -8.60 8.98
C GLN A 135 2.82 -8.42 8.93
N TRP A 136 2.23 -8.65 7.77
CA TRP A 136 0.80 -8.53 7.53
C TRP A 136 0.33 -9.77 6.79
N ARG A 137 -0.40 -10.65 7.47
CA ARG A 137 -0.83 -11.95 6.94
C ARG A 137 -2.34 -12.10 6.99
N HIS A 138 -2.97 -12.48 5.87
CA HIS A 138 -4.41 -12.69 5.80
C HIS A 138 -5.23 -11.47 6.28
N VAL A 139 -4.87 -10.29 5.76
CA VAL A 139 -5.47 -9.01 6.15
C VAL A 139 -6.39 -8.49 5.04
N SER A 140 -7.55 -7.96 5.42
CA SER A 140 -8.46 -7.30 4.48
C SER A 140 -8.40 -5.78 4.61
N PHE A 141 -8.03 -5.10 3.53
CA PHE A 141 -8.20 -3.65 3.35
C PHE A 141 -9.33 -3.33 2.35
N GLN A 142 -10.25 -4.27 2.10
CA GLN A 142 -11.31 -4.07 1.12
C GLN A 142 -12.06 -2.76 1.35
N ARG A 143 -12.14 -1.92 0.31
CA ARG A 143 -12.82 -0.61 0.35
C ARG A 143 -12.30 0.36 1.43
N ALA A 144 -11.12 0.11 1.99
CA ALA A 144 -10.48 1.04 2.91
C ALA A 144 -10.07 2.34 2.18
N LYS A 145 -10.02 3.46 2.90
CA LYS A 145 -9.51 4.72 2.38
C LYS A 145 -8.05 4.85 2.77
N MET A 146 -7.14 4.68 1.80
CA MET A 146 -5.69 4.61 2.02
C MET A 146 -4.95 5.59 1.11
N ARG A 147 -5.55 6.76 0.85
CA ARG A 147 -4.91 7.80 0.03
C ARG A 147 -3.60 8.24 0.66
N ASP A 148 -2.59 8.43 -0.17
CA ASP A 148 -1.24 8.83 0.21
C ASP A 148 -0.60 7.93 1.28
N ALA A 149 -1.10 6.69 1.44
CA ALA A 149 -0.52 5.74 2.37
C ALA A 149 0.87 5.29 1.88
N ILE A 150 1.81 5.21 2.81
CA ILE A 150 3.16 4.72 2.53
C ILE A 150 3.31 3.39 3.24
N ILE A 151 3.41 2.34 2.44
CA ILE A 151 3.67 0.97 2.88
C ILE A 151 5.13 0.69 2.57
N HIS A 152 5.98 0.69 3.60
CA HIS A 152 7.42 0.67 3.44
C HIS A 152 8.05 -0.47 4.23
N ASN A 153 8.95 -1.24 3.59
CA ASN A 153 9.68 -2.32 4.24
C ASN A 153 8.74 -3.29 5.00
N ALA A 154 7.65 -3.69 4.34
CA ALA A 154 6.65 -4.61 4.89
C ALA A 154 6.69 -5.96 4.16
N ASP A 155 6.43 -7.05 4.88
CA ASP A 155 6.11 -8.35 4.32
C ASP A 155 4.58 -8.50 4.32
N LEU A 156 3.98 -8.47 3.13
CA LEU A 156 2.55 -8.62 2.89
C LEU A 156 2.29 -9.99 2.27
N ASP A 157 1.43 -10.77 2.91
CA ASP A 157 1.14 -12.17 2.57
C ASP A 157 -0.38 -12.39 2.64
N ASP A 158 -0.99 -12.76 1.52
CA ASP A 158 -2.45 -12.94 1.39
C ASP A 158 -3.25 -11.71 1.87
N VAL A 159 -2.87 -10.52 1.40
CA VAL A 159 -3.57 -9.26 1.73
C VAL A 159 -4.48 -8.84 0.58
N ASP A 160 -5.71 -8.45 0.92
CA ASP A 160 -6.73 -8.03 -0.04
C ASP A 160 -6.96 -6.52 0.00
N PHE A 161 -6.55 -5.83 -1.06
CA PHE A 161 -6.76 -4.40 -1.29
C PHE A 161 -7.95 -4.11 -2.24
N SER A 162 -8.83 -5.09 -2.49
CA SER A 162 -9.92 -4.94 -3.45
C SER A 162 -10.78 -3.71 -3.17
N ASN A 163 -10.88 -2.83 -4.17
CA ASN A 163 -11.63 -1.57 -4.14
C ASN A 163 -11.16 -0.58 -3.06
N ALA A 164 -9.97 -0.74 -2.49
CA ALA A 164 -9.38 0.25 -1.62
C ALA A 164 -9.05 1.53 -2.41
N ASP A 165 -9.25 2.69 -1.80
CA ASP A 165 -8.86 3.97 -2.38
C ASP A 165 -7.38 4.22 -2.08
N LEU A 166 -6.53 3.74 -2.99
CA LEU A 166 -5.07 3.79 -2.90
C LEU A 166 -4.46 4.97 -3.66
N LYS A 167 -5.24 6.04 -3.92
CA LYS A 167 -4.73 7.17 -4.71
C LYS A 167 -3.44 7.73 -4.08
N GLY A 168 -2.36 7.80 -4.84
CA GLY A 168 -1.07 8.32 -4.38
C GLY A 168 -0.32 7.39 -3.42
N ALA A 169 -0.81 6.18 -3.17
CA ALA A 169 -0.17 5.25 -2.26
C ALA A 169 1.13 4.68 -2.84
N SER A 170 2.09 4.35 -1.96
CA SER A 170 3.34 3.71 -2.39
C SER A 170 3.69 2.47 -1.58
N PHE A 171 4.10 1.42 -2.28
CA PHE A 171 4.61 0.16 -1.75
C PHE A 171 6.12 0.12 -1.97
N ARG A 172 6.86 0.65 -1.00
CA ARG A 172 8.31 0.84 -1.08
C ARG A 172 9.04 -0.31 -0.40
N HIS A 173 9.92 -0.99 -1.12
CA HIS A 173 10.75 -2.10 -0.63
C HIS A 173 9.94 -3.13 0.16
N SER A 174 8.72 -3.40 -0.26
CA SER A 174 7.81 -4.32 0.41
C SER A 174 7.73 -5.62 -0.39
N ARG A 175 7.63 -6.75 0.30
CA ARG A 175 7.40 -8.05 -0.34
C ARG A 175 5.91 -8.26 -0.46
N LEU A 176 5.48 -8.63 -1.66
CA LEU A 176 4.08 -8.83 -2.00
C LEU A 176 3.89 -10.28 -2.44
N GLU A 177 3.21 -11.08 -1.62
CA GLU A 177 2.88 -12.47 -1.93
C GLU A 177 1.38 -12.72 -1.75
N GLY A 178 0.74 -13.29 -2.77
CA GLY A 178 -0.69 -13.61 -2.71
C GLY A 178 -1.61 -12.38 -2.61
N ILE A 179 -1.16 -11.23 -3.13
CA ILE A 179 -1.89 -9.96 -2.99
C ILE A 179 -2.98 -9.84 -4.04
N ARG A 180 -4.16 -9.38 -3.64
CA ARG A 180 -5.24 -9.04 -4.58
C ARG A 180 -5.49 -7.54 -4.62
N PHE A 181 -5.44 -6.98 -5.83
CA PHE A 181 -5.92 -5.65 -6.17
C PHE A 181 -7.12 -5.77 -7.11
N ALA A 182 -8.14 -4.95 -6.88
CA ALA A 182 -9.29 -4.85 -7.76
C ALA A 182 -9.86 -3.42 -7.73
N GLY A 183 -10.51 -3.00 -8.81
CA GLY A 183 -10.98 -1.63 -8.98
C GLY A 183 -9.84 -0.67 -9.38
N PRO A 184 -10.08 0.64 -9.26
CA PRO A 184 -9.14 1.62 -9.80
C PRO A 184 -7.92 1.81 -8.91
N LEU A 185 -6.73 1.74 -9.51
CA LEU A 185 -5.45 2.15 -8.94
C LEU A 185 -5.01 3.44 -9.64
N ARG A 186 -4.83 4.51 -8.86
CA ARG A 186 -4.47 5.84 -9.37
C ARG A 186 -3.22 6.34 -8.70
N ASP A 187 -2.22 6.78 -9.47
CA ASP A 187 -0.98 7.34 -8.93
C ASP A 187 -0.28 6.37 -7.94
N VAL A 188 -0.37 5.06 -8.17
CA VAL A 188 0.19 4.04 -7.26
C VAL A 188 1.60 3.69 -7.67
N LEU A 189 2.52 3.72 -6.71
CA LEU A 189 3.94 3.41 -6.94
C LEU A 189 4.37 2.14 -6.21
N PHE A 190 4.84 1.14 -6.95
CA PHE A 190 5.60 0.01 -6.43
C PHE A 190 7.09 0.29 -6.65
N GLU A 191 7.84 0.60 -5.60
CA GLU A 191 9.23 1.07 -5.68
C GLU A 191 10.16 0.14 -4.91
N ASN A 192 11.06 -0.53 -5.62
CA ASN A 192 11.98 -1.48 -5.02
C ASN A 192 13.45 -1.14 -5.28
N ARG A 193 13.75 0.03 -5.85
CA ARG A 193 15.13 0.41 -6.19
C ARG A 193 15.98 0.79 -4.99
N ASP A 194 17.28 0.53 -5.06
CA ASP A 194 18.32 1.10 -4.20
C ASP A 194 18.06 0.99 -2.68
N PHE A 195 17.47 -0.12 -2.22
CA PHE A 195 17.38 -0.41 -0.80
C PHE A 195 18.65 -1.10 -0.30
N VAL A 196 19.67 -0.30 0.01
CA VAL A 196 20.96 -0.81 0.49
C VAL A 196 20.89 -1.14 1.98
N THR A 197 20.30 -2.30 2.32
CA THR A 197 20.60 -2.99 3.59
C THR A 197 20.74 -4.50 3.39
N VAL A 198 21.53 -5.11 4.28
CA VAL A 198 22.10 -6.46 4.23
C VAL A 198 21.02 -7.54 4.17
N THR A 199 20.59 -7.88 2.97
CA THR A 199 20.36 -9.25 2.45
C THR A 199 19.76 -9.09 1.07
N SER A 200 20.53 -9.52 0.07
CA SER A 200 20.17 -9.61 -1.34
C SER A 200 19.06 -10.65 -1.58
N VAL A 201 17.91 -10.48 -0.93
CA VAL A 201 16.70 -11.21 -1.29
C VAL A 201 15.87 -10.19 -2.02
N GLY A 202 15.64 -10.42 -3.31
CA GLY A 202 14.80 -9.54 -4.12
C GLY A 202 13.49 -9.20 -3.40
N HIS A 203 12.87 -8.11 -3.83
CA HIS A 203 11.56 -7.70 -3.36
C HIS A 203 10.54 -8.21 -4.36
N PRO A 204 10.11 -9.50 -4.28
CA PRO A 204 9.32 -10.07 -5.34
C PRO A 204 7.88 -9.59 -5.23
N MET A 205 7.25 -9.49 -6.39
CA MET A 205 5.80 -9.55 -6.51
C MET A 205 5.48 -10.98 -6.96
N ARG A 206 5.07 -11.83 -6.02
CA ARG A 206 4.70 -13.23 -6.29
C ARG A 206 3.19 -13.39 -6.18
N SER A 207 2.59 -14.04 -7.16
CA SER A 207 1.16 -14.38 -7.11
C SER A 207 0.28 -13.15 -6.84
N VAL A 208 0.64 -11.99 -7.43
CA VAL A 208 -0.13 -10.76 -7.29
C VAL A 208 -1.17 -10.69 -8.40
N ASP A 209 -2.43 -10.48 -8.01
CA ASP A 209 -3.57 -10.44 -8.90
C ASP A 209 -4.07 -9.00 -9.07
N PHE A 210 -3.94 -8.48 -10.30
CA PHE A 210 -4.52 -7.22 -10.77
C PHE A 210 -5.62 -7.43 -11.82
N SER A 211 -6.08 -8.66 -12.06
CA SER A 211 -6.98 -8.98 -13.19
C SER A 211 -8.24 -8.13 -13.26
N ASP A 212 -8.80 -7.78 -12.10
CA ASP A 212 -10.00 -6.93 -11.94
C ASP A 212 -9.66 -5.46 -11.63
N SER A 213 -8.43 -5.02 -11.88
CA SER A 213 -7.98 -3.64 -11.65
C SER A 213 -8.06 -2.76 -12.89
N GLU A 214 -8.11 -1.45 -12.68
CA GLU A 214 -7.90 -0.43 -13.72
C GLU A 214 -6.75 0.48 -13.32
N PHE A 215 -5.72 0.58 -14.15
CA PHE A 215 -4.54 1.38 -13.90
C PHE A 215 -4.68 2.79 -14.50
N TYR A 216 -4.33 3.77 -13.66
CA TYR A 216 -4.16 5.17 -14.02
C TYR A 216 -2.86 5.66 -13.39
N ASP A 217 -1.83 5.89 -14.21
CA ASP A 217 -0.51 6.32 -13.72
C ASP A 217 0.05 5.39 -12.62
N VAL A 218 0.03 4.07 -12.88
CA VAL A 218 0.59 3.05 -11.97
C VAL A 218 2.01 2.72 -12.40
N GLU A 219 2.95 2.83 -11.47
CA GLU A 219 4.37 2.63 -11.74
C GLU A 219 4.95 1.43 -10.99
N PHE A 220 5.76 0.65 -11.70
CA PHE A 220 6.55 -0.46 -11.15
C PHE A 220 8.04 -0.17 -11.37
N ARG A 221 8.79 -0.02 -10.28
CA ARG A 221 10.22 0.29 -10.30
C ARG A 221 10.99 -0.74 -9.48
N GLY A 222 12.07 -1.28 -10.03
CA GLY A 222 12.85 -2.38 -9.45
C GLY A 222 12.03 -3.66 -9.21
N SER A 223 10.86 -3.78 -9.83
CA SER A 223 9.88 -4.83 -9.52
C SER A 223 10.07 -6.04 -10.43
N HIS A 224 9.90 -7.22 -9.85
CA HIS A 224 10.00 -8.49 -10.55
C HIS A 224 8.64 -9.18 -10.53
N PHE A 225 8.11 -9.46 -11.72
CA PHE A 225 6.78 -10.01 -11.91
C PHE A 225 6.85 -11.54 -11.96
N ASP A 226 6.67 -12.21 -10.82
CA ASP A 226 6.55 -13.66 -10.75
C ASP A 226 5.08 -14.05 -10.52
N SER A 227 4.49 -14.77 -11.46
CA SER A 227 3.10 -15.20 -11.35
C SER A 227 2.12 -14.03 -11.11
N VAL A 228 2.45 -12.85 -11.66
CA VAL A 228 1.60 -11.66 -11.61
C VAL A 228 0.57 -11.72 -12.72
N THR A 229 -0.70 -11.50 -12.38
CA THR A 229 -1.80 -11.41 -13.33
C THR A 229 -2.17 -9.95 -13.54
N PHE A 230 -1.95 -9.42 -14.74
CA PHE A 230 -2.28 -8.03 -15.09
C PHE A 230 -3.72 -7.88 -15.60
N PRO A 231 -4.29 -6.66 -15.61
CA PRO A 231 -5.62 -6.41 -16.18
C PRO A 231 -5.69 -6.83 -17.64
N THR A 232 -6.78 -7.51 -18.02
CA THR A 232 -7.06 -7.83 -19.44
C THR A 232 -7.92 -6.77 -20.12
N SER A 233 -8.50 -5.86 -19.33
CA SER A 233 -9.31 -4.72 -19.79
C SER A 233 -8.47 -3.59 -20.40
N GLN A 234 -7.16 -3.56 -20.15
CA GLN A 234 -6.25 -2.51 -20.62
C GLN A 234 -5.04 -3.11 -21.31
N GLU A 235 -4.65 -2.49 -22.40
CA GLU A 235 -3.43 -2.85 -23.11
C GLU A 235 -2.20 -2.38 -22.35
N HIS A 236 -1.28 -3.31 -22.09
CA HIS A 236 -0.02 -3.05 -21.41
C HIS A 236 1.13 -3.81 -22.09
N LEU A 237 2.34 -3.27 -21.97
CA LEU A 237 3.56 -3.90 -22.48
C LEU A 237 4.56 -4.10 -21.34
N LEU A 238 5.10 -5.33 -21.26
CA LEU A 238 6.31 -5.64 -20.52
C LEU A 238 7.47 -5.71 -21.50
N ILE A 239 8.42 -4.80 -21.36
CA ILE A 239 9.60 -4.70 -22.23
C ILE A 239 10.80 -5.25 -21.46
N PRO A 240 11.22 -6.51 -21.67
CA PRO A 240 12.41 -7.06 -21.03
C PRO A 240 13.67 -6.34 -21.53
N ARG A 241 14.73 -6.32 -20.71
CA ARG A 241 15.97 -5.55 -20.99
C ARG A 241 15.67 -4.12 -21.43
N PHE A 242 14.79 -3.47 -20.70
CA PHE A 242 14.29 -2.14 -21.03
C PHE A 242 15.38 -1.09 -21.29
N PRO A 243 16.52 -1.04 -20.56
CA PRO A 243 17.60 -0.11 -20.90
C PRO A 243 18.13 -0.25 -22.34
N SER A 244 18.15 -1.47 -22.88
CA SER A 244 18.55 -1.72 -24.27
C SER A 244 17.42 -1.38 -25.24
N ALA A 245 16.17 -1.76 -24.93
CA ALA A 245 15.01 -1.38 -25.74
C ALA A 245 14.89 0.14 -25.89
N ALA A 246 15.00 0.87 -24.77
CA ALA A 246 14.90 2.33 -24.75
C ALA A 246 16.01 2.98 -25.59
N ARG A 247 17.26 2.50 -25.47
CA ARG A 247 18.37 2.97 -26.32
C ARG A 247 18.15 2.68 -27.80
N TRP A 248 17.58 1.52 -28.13
CA TRP A 248 17.20 1.19 -29.50
C TRP A 248 16.15 2.16 -30.05
N VAL A 249 15.12 2.48 -29.26
CA VAL A 249 14.10 3.47 -29.66
C VAL A 249 14.74 4.84 -29.85
N LEU A 250 15.56 5.29 -28.89
CA LEU A 250 16.25 6.58 -28.99
C LEU A 250 17.09 6.68 -30.26
N HIS A 251 17.84 5.63 -30.59
CA HIS A 251 18.61 5.58 -31.84
C HIS A 251 17.71 5.66 -33.09
N ARG A 252 16.54 5.01 -33.06
CA ARG A 252 15.59 5.03 -34.18
C ARG A 252 14.97 6.41 -34.41
N LEU A 253 14.86 7.22 -33.35
CA LEU A 253 14.34 8.58 -33.38
C LEU A 253 15.41 9.63 -33.71
N GLU A 254 16.69 9.24 -33.83
CA GLU A 254 17.76 10.18 -34.19
C GLU A 254 17.48 10.88 -35.52
N GLY A 255 17.46 12.22 -35.48
CA GLY A 255 17.19 13.06 -36.66
C GLY A 255 15.71 13.26 -37.00
N ASP A 256 14.78 12.72 -36.22
CA ASP A 256 13.35 13.02 -36.32
C ASP A 256 12.95 14.13 -35.33
N ASP A 257 12.71 15.33 -35.88
CA ASP A 257 12.34 16.53 -35.11
C ASP A 257 10.82 16.68 -34.88
N SER A 258 10.02 15.67 -35.23
CA SER A 258 8.58 15.70 -34.97
C SER A 258 8.28 15.84 -33.47
N GLU A 259 7.11 16.41 -33.16
CA GLU A 259 6.69 16.65 -31.78
C GLU A 259 6.66 15.36 -30.94
N TRP A 260 6.08 14.29 -31.49
CA TRP A 260 6.01 13.00 -30.82
C TRP A 260 7.39 12.37 -30.60
N SER A 261 8.31 12.49 -31.55
CA SER A 261 9.68 12.00 -31.41
C SER A 261 10.47 12.77 -30.34
N ARG A 262 10.31 14.11 -30.26
CA ARG A 262 10.90 14.91 -29.18
C ARG A 262 10.33 14.53 -27.81
N MET A 263 9.02 14.31 -27.72
CA MET A 263 8.35 13.95 -26.48
C MET A 263 8.74 12.56 -25.98
N LEU A 264 8.70 11.55 -26.85
CA LEU A 264 9.14 10.20 -26.52
C LEU A 264 10.63 10.16 -26.16
N THR A 265 11.47 10.92 -26.88
CA THR A 265 12.89 11.06 -26.57
C THR A 265 13.12 11.64 -25.18
N ALA A 266 12.41 12.71 -24.82
CA ALA A 266 12.49 13.31 -23.48
C ALA A 266 12.05 12.33 -22.40
N MET A 267 10.95 11.60 -22.62
CA MET A 267 10.44 10.60 -21.68
C MET A 267 11.44 9.47 -21.45
N LEU A 268 11.95 8.83 -22.52
CA LEU A 268 12.89 7.71 -22.40
C LEU A 268 14.24 8.16 -21.85
N SER A 269 14.75 9.32 -22.26
CA SER A 269 16.03 9.85 -21.76
C SER A 269 15.94 10.18 -20.26
N GLY A 270 14.85 10.83 -19.84
CA GLY A 270 14.60 11.11 -18.42
C GLY A 270 14.40 9.83 -17.60
N GLY A 271 13.71 8.83 -18.17
CA GLY A 271 13.53 7.51 -17.56
C GLY A 271 14.86 6.78 -17.39
N LEU A 272 15.67 6.68 -18.45
CA LEU A 272 16.98 6.00 -18.46
C LEU A 272 17.93 6.52 -17.38
N VAL A 273 17.99 7.84 -17.16
CA VAL A 273 18.84 8.44 -16.12
C VAL A 273 18.40 8.03 -14.71
N ARG A 274 17.14 7.64 -14.53
CA ARG A 274 16.56 7.24 -13.25
C ARG A 274 16.62 5.74 -13.02
N LEU A 275 17.02 4.93 -13.99
CA LEU A 275 17.00 3.47 -13.84
C LEU A 275 18.11 2.98 -12.89
N SER A 276 17.78 2.02 -12.04
CA SER A 276 18.77 1.23 -11.29
C SER A 276 19.08 -0.09 -12.02
N ALA A 277 20.05 -0.85 -11.54
CA ALA A 277 20.33 -2.20 -12.04
C ALA A 277 19.13 -3.16 -11.91
N GLU A 278 18.16 -2.84 -11.05
CA GLU A 278 16.96 -3.64 -10.82
C GLU A 278 15.85 -3.35 -11.84
N ASP A 279 15.94 -2.25 -12.60
CA ASP A 279 14.98 -1.89 -13.64
C ASP A 279 15.26 -2.61 -14.96
N SER A 280 15.20 -3.94 -14.92
CA SER A 280 15.42 -4.78 -16.10
C SER A 280 14.22 -4.81 -17.05
N THR A 281 13.01 -4.59 -16.55
CA THR A 281 11.76 -4.69 -17.32
C THR A 281 10.99 -3.38 -17.23
N GLY A 282 10.66 -2.81 -18.39
CA GLY A 282 9.81 -1.63 -18.50
C GLY A 282 8.34 -2.05 -18.55
N PHE A 283 7.48 -1.31 -17.85
CA PHE A 283 6.05 -1.55 -17.84
C PHE A 283 5.33 -0.32 -18.37
N PHE A 284 4.49 -0.49 -19.39
CA PHE A 284 3.80 0.60 -20.08
C PHE A 284 2.32 0.30 -20.19
N ILE A 285 1.48 1.29 -19.91
CA ILE A 285 0.02 1.20 -20.02
C ILE A 285 -0.43 2.10 -21.16
N ARG A 286 -1.12 1.57 -22.16
CA ARG A 286 -1.47 2.34 -23.37
C ARG A 286 -2.36 3.53 -23.04
N ASP A 287 -3.30 3.33 -22.13
CA ASP A 287 -4.27 4.35 -21.74
C ASP A 287 -3.61 5.58 -21.08
N ASP A 288 -2.44 5.46 -20.46
CA ASP A 288 -1.69 6.62 -19.94
C ASP A 288 -1.28 7.53 -21.11
N PHE A 289 -0.76 6.96 -22.20
CA PHE A 289 -0.40 7.71 -23.41
C PHE A 289 -1.61 8.30 -24.14
N VAL A 290 -2.73 7.58 -24.18
CA VAL A 290 -3.99 8.10 -24.73
C VAL A 290 -4.46 9.31 -23.93
N ARG A 291 -4.36 9.27 -22.60
CA ARG A 291 -4.72 10.40 -21.74
C ARG A 291 -3.80 11.59 -21.92
N TRP A 292 -2.51 11.36 -22.16
CA TRP A 292 -1.55 12.44 -22.33
C TRP A 292 -1.78 13.17 -23.66
N GLU A 293 -1.86 12.45 -24.78
CA GLU A 293 -1.77 13.06 -26.12
C GLU A 293 -2.68 12.40 -27.18
N GLY A 294 -3.55 11.48 -26.76
CA GLY A 294 -4.53 10.82 -27.61
C GLY A 294 -4.06 9.52 -28.28
N GLU A 295 -4.99 8.89 -29.00
CA GLU A 295 -4.81 7.56 -29.61
C GLU A 295 -3.59 7.48 -30.54
N GLY A 296 -3.38 8.51 -31.37
CA GLY A 296 -2.28 8.52 -32.34
C GLY A 296 -0.89 8.52 -31.69
N PHE A 297 -0.72 9.23 -30.58
CA PHE A 297 0.54 9.19 -29.83
C PHE A 297 0.73 7.84 -29.13
N ALA A 298 -0.33 7.28 -28.55
CA ALA A 298 -0.28 5.97 -27.92
C ALA A 298 0.14 4.87 -28.92
N ASP A 299 -0.43 4.87 -30.12
CA ASP A 299 -0.06 3.95 -31.20
C ASP A 299 1.41 4.12 -31.61
N PHE A 300 1.83 5.37 -31.85
CA PHE A 300 3.23 5.69 -32.18
C PHE A 300 4.22 5.14 -31.13
N VAL A 301 3.93 5.34 -29.84
CA VAL A 301 4.80 4.85 -28.76
C VAL A 301 4.79 3.31 -28.70
N PHE A 302 3.62 2.68 -28.74
CA PHE A 302 3.49 1.23 -28.57
C PHE A 302 4.10 0.45 -29.74
N ASP A 303 4.00 0.96 -30.97
CA ASP A 303 4.62 0.35 -32.14
C ASP A 303 6.15 0.38 -32.06
N LEU A 304 6.72 1.49 -31.60
CA LEU A 304 8.17 1.60 -31.37
C LEU A 304 8.64 0.69 -30.25
N LEU A 305 7.93 0.63 -29.12
CA LEU A 305 8.29 -0.23 -27.99
C LEU A 305 8.20 -1.71 -28.35
N ARG A 306 7.18 -2.15 -29.10
CA ARG A 306 7.09 -3.52 -29.63
C ARG A 306 8.24 -3.84 -30.57
N SER A 307 8.54 -2.93 -31.49
CA SER A 307 9.65 -3.09 -32.44
C SER A 307 10.98 -3.22 -31.70
N ALA A 308 11.19 -2.40 -30.67
CA ALA A 308 12.37 -2.47 -29.82
C ALA A 308 12.46 -3.82 -29.08
N SER A 309 11.36 -4.27 -28.48
CA SER A 309 11.30 -5.56 -27.77
C SER A 309 11.63 -6.75 -28.68
N LEU A 310 11.17 -6.73 -29.93
CA LEU A 310 11.48 -7.77 -30.92
C LEU A 310 12.95 -7.70 -31.36
N ALA A 311 13.47 -6.50 -31.60
CA ALA A 311 14.86 -6.29 -32.03
C ALA A 311 15.86 -6.81 -30.99
N ILE A 312 15.65 -6.45 -29.72
CA ILE A 312 16.55 -6.89 -28.66
C ILE A 312 16.45 -8.40 -28.40
N ALA A 313 15.27 -9.02 -28.56
CA ALA A 313 15.06 -10.46 -28.31
C ALA A 313 16.04 -11.36 -29.09
N GLY A 314 16.56 -10.91 -30.24
CA GLY A 314 17.56 -11.61 -31.05
C GLY A 314 19.02 -11.40 -30.59
N GLU A 315 19.29 -10.46 -29.69
CA GLU A 315 20.64 -10.18 -29.16
C GLU A 315 20.91 -11.07 -27.94
N ALA A 316 22.06 -11.77 -27.94
CA ALA A 316 22.51 -12.55 -26.79
C ALA A 316 22.68 -11.65 -25.53
N PRO A 317 22.46 -12.17 -24.31
CA PRO A 317 22.49 -11.39 -23.07
C PRO A 317 23.83 -10.69 -22.80
#